data_AF-A0A9D4ZAN4-F1
#
_entry.id   AF-A0A9D4ZAN4-F1
#
_cell.length_a   1.000
_cell.length_b   1.000
_cell.length_c   1.000
_cell.angle_alpha   90.00
_cell.angle_beta   90.00
_cell.angle_gamma   90.00
#
_symmetry.space_group_name_H-M   'P 1'
#
loop_
_entity.id
_entity.type
_entity.pdbx_description
1 polymer ?
#
loop_
_entity_poly.entity_id
_entity_poly.type
_entity_poly.pdbx_seq_one_letter_code
_entity_poly.pdbx_strand_id
1 'polypeptide(L)'
;MVSAAIAIIRPLFLENEKLCDDKDKQIALFGQVKCAEDMELLKSLSCETDIMVMDALEWQIINSENLVASFQSTQTSLYAIARSAKEAQVCFESLEKGTDGVVMKTEDVSEILDLKAYFASQPCERMALYTGIIQRVEQIGIGDRVCVDLCSILHPGEGLLVGSFARGLFLVHSECLKTDYVASRPFRVNAGPVHAYVALPGGKTAYLSELQTGMHVLVVDAHGFQRSAAVGRVKIETRPLILVEASLENDTSLTCSLLLQNAETVNLICPPPGMDTNISVTIPVTSLKAGDRVLLSLQDSARHTDAYRHINFAATTFHVRYMYV
;
A
#
# COMPACT_ATOMS: atom_id res chain seq x y z
N MET A 1 2.16 -25.60 -18.25
CA MET A 1 3.09 -26.00 -17.18
C MET A 1 3.07 -24.91 -16.14
N VAL A 2 2.51 -25.19 -14.96
CA VAL A 2 2.45 -24.24 -13.84
C VAL A 2 3.86 -24.08 -13.31
N SER A 3 4.45 -22.89 -13.50
CA SER A 3 5.74 -22.56 -12.90
C SER A 3 5.56 -22.51 -11.39
N ALA A 4 6.15 -23.48 -10.68
CA ALA A 4 6.22 -23.44 -9.23
C ALA A 4 7.15 -22.29 -8.84
N ALA A 5 6.61 -21.20 -8.29
CA ALA A 5 7.40 -20.15 -7.69
C ALA A 5 8.15 -20.76 -6.48
N ILE A 6 9.46 -20.91 -6.62
CA ILE A 6 10.33 -21.35 -5.53
C ILE A 6 10.47 -20.18 -4.57
N ALA A 7 9.91 -20.30 -3.36
CA ALA A 7 10.16 -19.32 -2.31
C ALA A 7 11.63 -19.41 -1.88
N ILE A 8 12.40 -18.35 -2.10
CA ILE A 8 13.76 -18.25 -1.57
C ILE A 8 13.64 -17.90 -0.09
N ILE A 9 13.84 -18.90 0.77
CA ILE A 9 13.94 -18.70 2.21
C ILE A 9 15.31 -18.05 2.47
N ARG A 10 15.30 -16.83 3.02
CA ARG A 10 16.51 -16.21 3.57
C ARG A 10 16.54 -16.51 5.06
N PRO A 11 17.42 -17.41 5.53
CA PRO A 11 17.49 -17.73 6.94
C PRO A 11 17.95 -16.48 7.72
N LEU A 12 17.34 -16.27 8.87
CA LEU A 12 17.82 -15.34 9.88
C LEU A 12 18.25 -16.17 11.10
N PHE A 13 19.37 -15.80 11.69
CA PHE A 13 19.95 -16.50 12.82
C PHE A 13 19.74 -15.67 14.09
N LEU A 14 19.26 -16.32 15.15
CA LEU A 14 19.08 -15.67 16.45
C LEU A 14 20.33 -15.91 17.31
N GLU A 15 21.11 -14.86 17.54
CA GLU A 15 22.28 -14.86 18.42
C GLU A 15 22.18 -13.73 19.44
N ASN A 16 22.19 -14.07 20.75
CA ASN A 16 22.15 -13.08 21.84
C ASN A 16 21.07 -12.00 21.65
N GLU A 17 19.82 -12.41 21.39
CA GLU A 17 18.67 -11.50 21.16
C GLU A 17 18.78 -10.63 19.89
N LYS A 18 19.72 -10.93 18.99
CA LYS A 18 19.87 -10.30 17.68
C LYS A 18 19.50 -11.28 16.59
N LEU A 19 18.63 -10.87 15.68
CA LEU A 19 18.34 -11.59 14.44
C LEU A 19 19.29 -11.07 13.36
N CYS A 20 20.22 -11.92 12.93
CA CYS A 20 21.23 -11.63 11.91
C CYS A 20 20.93 -12.34 10.60
N ASP A 21 21.36 -11.78 9.47
CA ASP A 21 21.33 -12.48 8.18
C ASP A 21 22.51 -13.46 8.02
N ASP A 22 22.59 -14.11 6.85
CA ASP A 22 23.67 -15.02 6.46
C ASP A 22 25.06 -14.36 6.34
N LYS A 23 25.15 -13.05 6.59
CA LYS A 23 26.37 -12.24 6.54
C LYS A 23 26.66 -11.58 7.89
N ASP A 24 26.07 -12.08 8.99
CA ASP A 24 26.18 -11.56 10.36
C ASP A 24 25.71 -10.09 10.50
N LYS A 25 24.91 -9.59 9.56
CA LYS A 25 24.34 -8.26 9.68
C LYS A 25 23.10 -8.32 10.55
N GLN A 26 23.07 -7.53 11.62
CA GLN A 26 21.90 -7.37 12.47
C GLN A 26 20.72 -6.79 11.67
N ILE A 27 19.63 -7.54 11.58
CA ILE A 27 18.38 -7.19 10.88
C ILE A 27 17.30 -6.75 11.88
N ALA A 28 17.21 -7.41 13.04
CA ALA A 28 16.23 -7.10 14.06
C ALA A 28 16.75 -7.43 15.47
N LEU A 29 16.13 -6.85 16.50
CA LEU A 29 16.25 -7.32 17.87
C LEU A 29 15.06 -8.22 18.23
N PHE A 30 15.32 -9.24 19.05
CA PHE A 30 14.33 -10.16 19.58
C PHE A 30 14.15 -9.89 21.07
N GLY A 31 12.94 -9.54 21.48
CA GLY A 31 12.60 -9.28 22.88
C GLY A 31 11.57 -10.27 23.41
N GLN A 32 11.82 -10.86 24.58
CA GLN A 32 10.77 -11.55 25.34
C GLN A 32 10.12 -10.59 26.31
N VAL A 33 8.79 -10.54 26.32
CA VAL A 33 8.02 -9.72 27.26
C VAL A 33 7.25 -10.64 28.19
N LYS A 34 7.63 -10.64 29.47
CA LYS A 34 6.95 -11.38 30.55
C LYS A 34 6.34 -10.43 31.57
N CYS A 35 6.94 -9.26 31.78
CA CYS A 35 6.45 -8.25 32.73
C CYS A 35 6.60 -6.81 32.20
N ALA A 36 6.11 -5.84 32.99
CA ALA A 36 6.19 -4.42 32.66
C ALA A 36 7.63 -3.85 32.67
N GLU A 37 8.57 -4.50 33.37
CA GLU A 37 9.98 -4.08 33.41
C GLU A 37 10.71 -4.46 32.10
N ASP A 38 10.41 -5.62 31.52
CA ASP A 38 10.91 -6.04 30.20
C ASP A 38 10.51 -5.02 29.11
N MET A 39 9.32 -4.45 29.26
CA MET A 39 8.79 -3.41 28.38
C MET A 39 9.60 -2.12 28.42
N GLU A 40 10.07 -1.67 29.58
CA GLU A 40 10.93 -0.48 29.66
C GLU A 40 12.33 -0.75 29.09
N LEU A 41 12.87 -1.96 29.30
CA LEU A 41 14.14 -2.39 28.72
C LEU A 41 14.07 -2.39 27.19
N LEU A 42 13.03 -2.98 26.60
CA LEU A 42 12.87 -3.02 25.14
C LEU A 42 12.63 -1.63 24.52
N LYS A 43 11.98 -0.71 25.24
CA LYS A 43 11.89 0.69 24.80
C LYS A 43 13.27 1.35 24.73
N SER A 44 14.15 1.09 25.70
CA SER A 44 15.51 1.65 25.67
C SER A 44 16.32 1.16 24.47
N LEU A 45 16.06 -0.07 24.03
CA LEU A 45 16.72 -0.72 22.88
C LEU A 45 16.08 -0.41 21.52
N SER A 46 14.87 0.17 21.50
CA SER A 46 14.15 0.49 20.25
C SER A 46 14.97 1.40 19.33
N CYS A 47 15.67 2.40 19.87
CA CYS A 47 16.50 3.33 19.08
C CYS A 47 17.73 2.70 18.40
N GLU A 48 18.07 1.44 18.71
CA GLU A 48 19.26 0.75 18.17
C GLU A 48 18.98 -0.08 16.92
N THR A 49 17.71 -0.22 16.52
CA THR A 49 17.29 -1.13 15.44
C THR A 49 16.06 -0.60 14.68
N ASP A 50 16.02 -0.86 13.38
CA ASP A 50 14.88 -0.55 12.54
C ASP A 50 13.71 -1.53 12.77
N ILE A 51 13.98 -2.73 13.31
CA ILE A 51 12.98 -3.80 13.49
C ILE A 51 13.12 -4.43 14.89
N MET A 52 12.00 -4.57 15.59
CA MET A 52 11.88 -5.28 16.86
C MET A 52 10.87 -6.42 16.73
N VAL A 53 11.27 -7.65 17.05
CA VAL A 53 10.41 -8.83 17.09
C VAL A 53 10.12 -9.18 18.54
N MET A 54 8.87 -9.14 18.95
CA MET A 54 8.46 -9.40 20.32
C MET A 54 7.77 -10.75 20.47
N ASP A 55 8.30 -11.57 21.36
CA ASP A 55 7.64 -12.77 21.88
C ASP A 55 6.89 -12.43 23.16
N ALA A 56 5.62 -12.04 23.02
CA ALA A 56 4.71 -11.91 24.14
C ALA A 56 4.03 -13.27 24.36
N LEU A 57 4.48 -14.00 25.39
CA LEU A 57 3.97 -15.32 25.74
C LEU A 57 2.48 -15.30 26.13
N GLU A 58 1.98 -14.16 26.63
CA GLU A 58 0.59 -13.99 27.08
C GLU A 58 0.05 -12.60 26.69
N TRP A 59 -0.36 -12.43 25.43
CA TRP A 59 -1.03 -11.22 24.91
C TRP A 59 -2.27 -10.79 25.71
N GLN A 60 -2.86 -11.71 26.50
CA GLN A 60 -4.03 -11.43 27.32
C GLN A 60 -3.72 -10.59 28.58
N ILE A 61 -2.46 -10.52 29.01
CA ILE A 61 -2.08 -9.81 30.24
C ILE A 61 -1.63 -8.37 29.96
N ILE A 62 -1.10 -8.10 28.77
CA ILE A 62 -0.64 -6.77 28.37
C ILE A 62 -1.52 -6.31 27.21
N ASN A 63 -2.41 -5.34 27.46
CA ASN A 63 -3.23 -4.72 26.42
C ASN A 63 -2.31 -4.33 25.23
N SER A 64 -2.57 -4.91 24.06
CA SER A 64 -1.82 -4.67 22.82
C SER A 64 -1.65 -3.18 22.53
N GLU A 65 -2.66 -2.35 22.86
CA GLU A 65 -2.62 -0.89 22.74
C GLU A 65 -1.45 -0.23 23.53
N ASN A 66 -1.07 -0.75 24.70
CA ASN A 66 0.01 -0.19 25.52
C ASN A 66 1.41 -0.50 24.97
N LEU A 67 1.57 -1.70 24.39
CA LEU A 67 2.78 -2.10 23.68
C LEU A 67 2.99 -1.17 22.49
N VAL A 68 1.98 -1.05 21.65
CA VAL A 68 1.97 -0.20 20.47
C VAL A 68 2.28 1.26 20.80
N ALA A 69 1.55 1.85 21.74
CA ALA A 69 1.72 3.25 22.12
C ALA A 69 3.15 3.56 22.61
N SER A 70 3.84 2.55 23.14
CA SER A 70 5.21 2.68 23.60
C SER A 70 6.25 2.75 22.49
N PHE A 71 5.95 2.20 21.30
CA PHE A 71 6.84 2.20 20.14
C PHE A 71 6.40 3.19 19.05
N GLN A 72 5.19 3.75 19.11
CA GLN A 72 4.69 4.77 18.17
C GLN A 72 5.58 6.02 18.06
N SER A 73 6.33 6.37 19.13
CA SER A 73 7.27 7.49 19.13
C SER A 73 8.67 7.15 18.60
N THR A 74 8.90 5.89 18.22
CA THR A 74 10.19 5.37 17.75
C THR A 74 10.12 5.06 16.24
N GLN A 75 11.24 5.11 15.52
CA GLN A 75 11.28 4.73 14.09
C GLN A 75 11.32 3.21 13.88
N THR A 76 11.16 2.42 14.94
CA THR A 76 11.31 0.97 14.96
C THR A 76 10.02 0.28 14.58
N SER A 77 10.07 -0.59 13.56
CA SER A 77 8.94 -1.43 13.16
C SER A 77 8.76 -2.60 14.13
N LEU A 78 7.53 -2.81 14.60
CA LEU A 78 7.20 -3.78 15.63
C LEU A 78 6.53 -5.03 15.06
N TYR A 79 7.11 -6.20 15.31
CA TYR A 79 6.56 -7.48 14.87
C TYR A 79 6.18 -8.37 16.06
N ALA A 80 4.97 -8.93 16.00
CA ALA A 80 4.44 -9.86 17.00
C ALA A 80 4.77 -11.32 16.65
N ILE A 81 5.18 -12.15 17.60
CA ILE A 81 5.26 -13.60 17.36
C ILE A 81 3.90 -14.26 17.58
N ALA A 82 3.48 -15.06 16.61
CA ALA A 82 2.34 -15.96 16.69
C ALA A 82 2.79 -17.41 16.50
N ARG A 83 2.32 -18.32 17.35
CA ARG A 83 2.67 -19.74 17.32
C ARG A 83 1.68 -20.60 16.52
N SER A 84 0.51 -20.04 16.20
CA SER A 84 -0.52 -20.69 15.39
C SER A 84 -1.16 -19.68 14.43
N ALA A 85 -1.84 -20.18 13.41
CA ALA A 85 -2.67 -19.38 12.52
C ALA A 85 -3.73 -18.62 13.32
N LYS A 86 -4.30 -19.23 14.36
CA LYS A 86 -5.32 -18.58 15.20
C LYS A 86 -4.75 -17.41 15.99
N GLU A 87 -3.58 -17.56 16.58
CA GLU A 87 -2.88 -16.45 17.24
C GLU A 87 -2.51 -15.35 16.25
N ALA A 88 -2.05 -15.72 15.06
CA ALA A 88 -1.72 -14.75 14.02
C ALA A 88 -2.97 -13.97 13.60
N GLN A 89 -4.12 -14.62 13.44
CA GLN A 89 -5.40 -13.97 13.19
C GLN A 89 -5.76 -12.96 14.27
N VAL A 90 -5.68 -13.36 15.54
CA VAL A 90 -5.95 -12.49 16.70
C VAL A 90 -5.00 -11.29 16.72
N CYS A 91 -3.73 -11.52 16.39
CA CYS A 91 -2.78 -10.44 16.18
C CYS A 91 -3.31 -9.52 15.09
N PHE A 92 -3.52 -10.00 13.84
CA PHE A 92 -4.02 -9.22 12.68
C PHE A 92 -5.30 -8.42 12.96
N GLU A 93 -6.27 -9.00 13.67
CA GLU A 93 -7.51 -8.32 14.07
C GLU A 93 -7.24 -7.21 15.12
N SER A 94 -6.27 -7.43 16.01
CA SER A 94 -5.79 -6.42 16.96
C SER A 94 -4.85 -5.39 16.32
N LEU A 95 -4.32 -5.67 15.11
CA LEU A 95 -3.32 -4.84 14.42
C LEU A 95 -3.88 -3.58 13.77
N GLU A 96 -5.21 -3.44 13.64
CA GLU A 96 -5.83 -2.21 13.10
C GLU A 96 -5.39 -0.93 13.82
N LYS A 97 -4.71 -1.04 14.97
CA LYS A 97 -4.19 0.10 15.72
C LYS A 97 -2.70 0.09 16.06
N GLY A 98 -1.84 -0.87 15.64
CA GLY A 98 -0.48 -0.77 16.19
C GLY A 98 0.76 -1.64 15.98
N THR A 99 0.76 -2.80 15.31
CA THR A 99 2.05 -3.45 14.97
C THR A 99 2.23 -3.56 13.47
N ASP A 100 3.47 -3.50 12.99
CA ASP A 100 3.81 -3.46 11.56
C ASP A 100 3.77 -4.85 10.90
N GLY A 101 3.65 -5.92 11.70
CA GLY A 101 3.39 -7.27 11.20
C GLY A 101 3.41 -8.37 12.26
N VAL A 102 3.28 -9.62 11.78
CA VAL A 102 3.35 -10.85 12.58
C VAL A 102 4.46 -11.76 12.04
N VAL A 103 5.27 -12.31 12.94
CA VAL A 103 6.23 -13.39 12.69
C VAL A 103 5.59 -14.69 13.14
N MET A 104 5.44 -15.62 12.19
CA MET A 104 4.88 -16.94 12.49
C MET A 104 6.00 -17.89 12.92
N LYS A 105 5.92 -18.39 14.15
CA LYS A 105 6.84 -19.40 14.70
C LYS A 105 6.10 -20.72 14.84
N THR A 106 6.24 -21.59 13.85
CA THR A 106 5.61 -22.91 13.83
C THR A 106 6.56 -23.93 13.23
N GLU A 107 6.50 -25.16 13.73
CA GLU A 107 7.13 -26.34 13.11
C GLU A 107 6.13 -27.09 12.21
N ASP A 108 4.85 -26.74 12.28
CA ASP A 108 3.78 -27.34 11.49
C ASP A 108 3.44 -26.51 10.25
N VAL A 109 3.58 -27.14 9.08
CA VAL A 109 3.23 -26.57 7.78
C VAL A 109 1.71 -26.38 7.64
N SER A 110 0.89 -27.12 8.39
CA SER A 110 -0.57 -26.98 8.36
C SER A 110 -1.01 -25.58 8.80
N GLU A 111 -0.43 -25.06 9.87
CA GLU A 111 -0.68 -23.72 10.41
C GLU A 111 -0.33 -22.63 9.37
N ILE A 112 0.74 -22.84 8.61
CA ILE A 112 1.13 -21.96 7.50
C ILE A 112 0.04 -21.93 6.41
N LEU A 113 -0.47 -23.11 6.05
CA LEU A 113 -1.53 -23.23 5.04
C LEU A 113 -2.85 -22.65 5.52
N ASP A 114 -3.16 -22.79 6.81
CA ASP A 114 -4.35 -22.23 7.44
C ASP A 114 -4.28 -20.70 7.52
N LEU A 115 -3.11 -20.13 7.83
CA LEU A 115 -2.90 -18.69 7.77
C LEU A 115 -3.00 -18.17 6.33
N LYS A 116 -2.47 -18.91 5.35
CA LYS A 116 -2.66 -18.60 3.94
C LYS A 116 -4.13 -18.67 3.53
N ALA A 117 -4.88 -19.66 4.01
CA ALA A 117 -6.31 -19.80 3.75
C ALA A 117 -7.11 -18.66 4.41
N TYR A 118 -6.73 -18.23 5.61
CA TYR A 118 -7.26 -17.04 6.26
C TYR A 118 -7.09 -15.79 5.37
N PHE A 119 -5.89 -15.52 4.87
CA PHE A 119 -5.68 -14.41 3.93
C PHE A 119 -6.42 -14.56 2.59
N ALA A 120 -6.59 -15.80 2.11
CA ALA A 120 -7.35 -16.08 0.89
C ALA A 120 -8.88 -15.98 1.08
N SER A 121 -9.36 -16.15 2.31
CA SER A 121 -10.78 -16.08 2.69
C SER A 121 -11.19 -14.70 3.18
N GLN A 122 -10.24 -13.86 3.60
CA GLN A 122 -10.48 -12.44 3.69
C GLN A 122 -10.80 -11.93 2.27
N PRO A 123 -11.87 -11.15 2.08
CA PRO A 123 -12.19 -10.55 0.80
C PRO A 123 -11.21 -9.41 0.52
N CYS A 124 -9.94 -9.72 0.29
CA CYS A 124 -9.06 -8.84 -0.43
C CYS A 124 -9.38 -9.02 -1.91
N GLU A 125 -10.53 -8.49 -2.35
CA GLU A 125 -10.74 -8.26 -3.77
C GLU A 125 -9.66 -7.28 -4.20
N ARG A 126 -8.54 -7.82 -4.71
CA ARG A 126 -7.55 -7.01 -5.40
C ARG A 126 -8.28 -6.25 -6.48
N MET A 127 -8.14 -4.93 -6.45
CA MET A 127 -8.75 -4.12 -7.46
C MET A 127 -8.15 -4.48 -8.82
N ALA A 128 -9.01 -4.73 -9.81
CA ALA A 128 -8.57 -4.90 -11.18
C ALA A 128 -7.94 -3.59 -11.66
N LEU A 129 -6.64 -3.63 -11.91
CA LEU A 129 -5.90 -2.56 -12.56
C LEU A 129 -5.60 -2.96 -14.01
N TYR A 130 -5.70 -1.99 -14.90
CA TYR A 130 -5.50 -2.15 -16.33
C TYR A 130 -4.35 -1.25 -16.78
N THR A 131 -3.62 -1.71 -17.79
CA THR A 131 -2.59 -0.90 -18.43
C THR A 131 -3.24 0.05 -19.44
N GLY A 132 -3.07 1.35 -19.22
CA GLY A 132 -3.37 2.39 -20.19
C GLY A 132 -2.11 2.82 -20.94
N ILE A 133 -2.22 3.02 -22.25
CA ILE A 133 -1.19 3.61 -23.09
C ILE A 133 -1.52 5.09 -23.28
N ILE A 134 -0.59 5.97 -22.92
CA ILE A 134 -0.74 7.41 -23.12
C ILE A 134 -0.85 7.72 -24.61
N GLN A 135 -1.91 8.42 -24.98
CA GLN A 135 -2.18 8.86 -26.35
C GLN A 135 -1.82 10.34 -26.54
N ARG A 136 -2.16 11.17 -25.56
CA ARG A 136 -1.97 12.62 -25.64
C ARG A 136 -1.59 13.19 -24.29
N VAL A 137 -0.61 14.09 -24.32
CA VAL A 137 -0.16 14.89 -23.18
C VAL A 137 -0.11 16.34 -23.63
N GLU A 138 -0.87 17.22 -23.00
CA GLU A 138 -1.00 18.61 -23.45
C GLU A 138 -1.11 19.59 -22.27
N GLN A 139 -0.40 20.71 -22.32
CA GLN A 139 -0.54 21.77 -21.33
C GLN A 139 -1.79 22.61 -21.62
N ILE A 140 -2.73 22.67 -20.67
CA ILE A 140 -4.04 23.31 -20.87
C ILE A 140 -4.08 24.75 -20.34
N GLY A 141 -3.19 25.09 -19.39
CA GLY A 141 -3.15 26.41 -18.76
C GLY A 141 -3.35 26.33 -17.25
N ILE A 142 -3.92 27.36 -16.64
CA ILE A 142 -4.06 27.47 -15.19
C ILE A 142 -5.43 26.97 -14.74
N GLY A 143 -5.50 26.23 -13.63
CA GLY A 143 -6.77 25.84 -13.01
C GLY A 143 -6.62 25.47 -11.54
N ASP A 144 -7.76 25.29 -10.87
CA ASP A 144 -7.80 24.93 -9.45
C ASP A 144 -7.64 23.41 -9.27
N ARG A 145 -6.55 23.03 -8.58
CA ARG A 145 -6.24 21.66 -8.23
C ARG A 145 -6.48 21.37 -6.76
N VAL A 146 -6.64 20.10 -6.43
CA VAL A 146 -6.83 19.59 -5.09
C VAL A 146 -5.60 18.75 -4.69
N CYS A 147 -5.02 19.12 -3.55
CA CYS A 147 -4.05 18.34 -2.80
C CYS A 147 -4.80 17.61 -1.69
N VAL A 148 -4.65 16.28 -1.60
CA VAL A 148 -5.23 15.49 -0.51
C VAL A 148 -4.10 15.07 0.42
N ASP A 149 -4.15 15.56 1.66
CA ASP A 149 -3.30 15.09 2.75
C ASP A 149 -4.06 14.05 3.57
N LEU A 150 -3.48 12.87 3.73
CA LEU A 150 -4.05 11.74 4.44
C LEU A 150 -3.50 11.66 5.87
N CYS A 151 -4.25 11.02 6.75
CA CYS A 151 -3.80 10.68 8.11
C CYS A 151 -2.99 9.37 8.13
N SER A 152 -2.36 9.02 7.00
CA SER A 152 -1.57 7.80 6.84
C SER A 152 -0.33 8.11 6.01
N ILE A 153 0.75 7.39 6.26
CA ILE A 153 1.94 7.39 5.42
C ILE A 153 1.70 6.43 4.24
N LEU A 154 2.07 6.87 3.04
CA LEU A 154 1.99 6.08 1.82
C LEU A 154 3.39 5.67 1.39
N HIS A 155 3.49 4.45 0.89
CA HIS A 155 4.72 3.84 0.42
C HIS A 155 4.92 4.10 -1.08
N PRO A 156 6.15 3.96 -1.60
CA PRO A 156 6.39 3.91 -3.04
C PRO A 156 5.47 2.87 -3.71
N GLY A 157 4.80 3.27 -4.78
CA GLY A 157 3.78 2.44 -5.44
C GLY A 157 2.36 2.60 -4.89
N GLU A 158 2.13 3.35 -3.81
CA GLU A 158 0.78 3.67 -3.31
C GLU A 158 0.32 5.07 -3.75
N GLY A 159 -0.99 5.18 -4.03
CA GLY A 159 -1.60 6.40 -4.50
C GLY A 159 -3.12 6.44 -4.38
N LEU A 160 -3.72 7.43 -5.02
CA LEU A 160 -5.18 7.56 -5.15
C LEU A 160 -5.60 7.32 -6.60
N LEU A 161 -6.77 6.73 -6.77
CA LEU A 161 -7.39 6.57 -8.08
C LEU A 161 -8.22 7.81 -8.42
N VAL A 162 -7.80 8.54 -9.46
CA VAL A 162 -8.38 9.82 -9.86
C VAL A 162 -8.62 9.87 -11.36
N GLY A 163 -9.77 10.39 -11.80
CA GLY A 163 -10.07 10.52 -13.23
C GLY A 163 -11.03 11.66 -13.51
N SER A 164 -11.01 12.22 -14.72
CA SER A 164 -12.02 13.21 -15.14
C SER A 164 -13.43 12.61 -15.19
N PHE A 165 -13.52 11.28 -15.33
CA PHE A 165 -14.78 10.53 -15.33
C PHE A 165 -14.68 9.35 -14.37
N ALA A 166 -15.75 9.07 -13.63
CA ALA A 166 -15.80 7.95 -12.68
C ALA A 166 -15.54 6.57 -13.31
N ARG A 167 -15.81 6.41 -14.62
CA ARG A 167 -15.60 5.16 -15.37
C ARG A 167 -14.13 4.77 -15.56
N GLY A 168 -13.20 5.72 -15.42
CA GLY A 168 -11.79 5.53 -15.73
C GLY A 168 -10.90 6.40 -14.87
N LEU A 169 -10.25 5.78 -13.88
CA LEU A 169 -9.44 6.44 -12.87
C LEU A 169 -7.98 6.05 -13.03
N PHE A 170 -7.08 7.04 -13.10
CA PHE A 170 -5.63 6.85 -13.12
C PHE A 170 -5.09 6.67 -11.71
N LEU A 171 -4.08 5.83 -11.55
CA LEU A 171 -3.40 5.67 -10.26
C LEU A 171 -2.34 6.78 -10.09
N VAL A 172 -2.73 7.83 -9.36
CA VAL A 172 -1.90 8.99 -9.06
C VAL A 172 -1.08 8.71 -7.81
N HIS A 173 0.24 8.70 -7.98
CA HIS A 173 1.19 8.35 -6.93
C HIS A 173 1.28 9.43 -5.85
N SER A 174 1.62 9.01 -4.63
CA SER A 174 1.91 9.92 -3.52
C SER A 174 3.20 10.72 -3.71
N GLU A 175 3.32 11.88 -3.07
CA GLU A 175 4.54 12.71 -3.02
C GLU A 175 5.61 12.07 -2.11
N CYS A 176 5.72 10.73 -2.09
CA CYS A 176 6.65 10.01 -1.21
C CYS A 176 8.08 9.93 -1.77
N LEU A 177 8.27 10.16 -3.08
CA LEU A 177 9.60 10.20 -3.69
C LEU A 177 10.29 11.52 -3.37
N LYS A 178 11.57 11.43 -2.99
CA LYS A 178 12.41 12.60 -2.77
C LYS A 178 12.94 13.09 -4.12
N THR A 179 12.77 14.38 -4.42
CA THR A 179 13.46 15.03 -5.55
C THR A 179 14.60 15.90 -5.02
N ASP A 180 15.49 16.35 -5.90
CA ASP A 180 16.61 17.21 -5.51
C ASP A 180 16.16 18.58 -4.98
N TYR A 181 14.93 18.99 -5.30
CA TYR A 181 14.40 20.33 -5.03
C TYR A 181 13.29 20.34 -3.97
N VAL A 182 12.62 19.19 -3.72
CA VAL A 182 11.45 19.12 -2.85
C VAL A 182 11.56 17.94 -1.88
N ALA A 183 11.37 18.22 -0.60
CA ALA A 183 11.27 17.19 0.44
C ALA A 183 10.03 16.32 0.24
N SER A 184 10.16 15.01 0.48
CA SER A 184 9.04 14.08 0.37
C SER A 184 7.95 14.37 1.41
N ARG A 185 6.71 14.15 0.99
CA ARG A 185 5.51 14.21 1.81
C ARG A 185 4.68 12.95 1.55
N PRO A 186 5.07 11.81 2.15
CA PRO A 186 4.45 10.52 1.85
C PRO A 186 2.97 10.43 2.25
N PHE A 187 2.43 11.39 2.99
CA PHE A 187 1.00 11.48 3.30
C PHE A 187 0.18 12.28 2.27
N ARG A 188 0.83 12.88 1.26
CA ARG A 188 0.20 13.82 0.31
C ARG A 188 0.06 13.21 -1.08
N VAL A 189 -1.08 13.44 -1.70
CA VAL A 189 -1.31 13.17 -3.13
C VAL A 189 -1.76 14.44 -3.84
N ASN A 190 -1.08 14.79 -4.92
CA ASN A 190 -1.46 15.88 -5.82
C ASN A 190 -2.50 15.36 -6.82
N ALA A 191 -3.74 15.20 -6.34
CA ALA A 191 -4.74 14.32 -6.96
C ALA A 191 -5.22 14.77 -8.35
N GLY A 192 -5.58 16.04 -8.54
CA GLY A 192 -6.16 16.52 -9.80
C GLY A 192 -6.99 17.80 -9.64
N PRO A 193 -7.71 18.27 -10.68
CA PRO A 193 -8.58 19.44 -10.60
C PRO A 193 -9.82 19.20 -9.74
N VAL A 194 -10.46 20.28 -9.28
CA VAL A 194 -11.66 20.23 -8.43
C VAL A 194 -12.82 19.37 -8.95
N HIS A 195 -12.92 19.17 -10.26
CA HIS A 195 -13.99 18.39 -10.91
C HIS A 195 -13.63 16.91 -11.11
N ALA A 196 -12.39 16.49 -10.85
CA ALA A 196 -12.01 15.09 -11.04
C ALA A 196 -12.64 14.22 -9.95
N TYR A 197 -12.98 12.99 -10.32
CA TYR A 197 -13.46 11.96 -9.43
C TYR A 197 -12.31 11.30 -8.70
N VAL A 198 -12.52 10.92 -7.44
CA VAL A 198 -11.65 10.07 -6.64
C VAL A 198 -12.39 8.83 -6.16
N ALA A 199 -11.69 7.69 -6.10
CA ALA A 199 -12.26 6.45 -5.56
C ALA A 199 -12.44 6.52 -4.03
N LEU A 200 -13.61 6.06 -3.57
CA LEU A 200 -13.95 5.90 -2.17
C LEU A 200 -14.15 4.41 -1.85
N PRO A 201 -14.06 4.00 -0.56
CA PRO A 201 -14.39 2.65 -0.13
C PRO A 201 -15.81 2.21 -0.56
N GLY A 202 -15.97 0.92 -0.85
CA GLY A 202 -17.25 0.33 -1.24
C GLY A 202 -17.67 0.60 -2.70
N GLY A 203 -16.70 0.83 -3.60
CA GLY A 203 -16.95 1.00 -5.03
C GLY A 203 -17.71 2.28 -5.37
N LYS A 204 -17.49 3.34 -4.58
CA LYS A 204 -18.07 4.67 -4.78
C LYS A 204 -17.02 5.63 -5.32
N THR A 205 -17.48 6.77 -5.82
CA THR A 205 -16.62 7.91 -6.18
C THR A 205 -17.24 9.20 -5.64
N ALA A 206 -16.40 10.21 -5.47
CA ALA A 206 -16.82 11.57 -5.18
C ALA A 206 -15.96 12.55 -5.97
N TYR A 207 -16.42 13.79 -6.12
CA TYR A 207 -15.54 14.84 -6.66
C TYR A 207 -14.46 15.21 -5.65
N LEU A 208 -13.25 15.53 -6.13
CA LEU A 208 -12.16 15.99 -5.26
C LEU A 208 -12.54 17.24 -4.46
N SER A 209 -13.40 18.10 -4.99
CA SER A 209 -13.92 19.29 -4.29
C SER A 209 -14.89 18.97 -3.16
N GLU A 210 -15.48 17.77 -3.13
CA GLU A 210 -16.41 17.34 -2.08
C GLU A 210 -15.69 16.70 -0.90
N LEU A 211 -14.40 16.38 -1.03
CA LEU A 211 -13.63 15.80 0.06
C LEU A 211 -13.54 16.77 1.25
N GLN A 212 -13.73 16.23 2.44
CA GLN A 212 -13.62 16.94 3.71
C GLN A 212 -12.76 16.15 4.69
N THR A 213 -12.19 16.84 5.68
CA THR A 213 -11.47 16.21 6.78
C THR A 213 -12.37 15.18 7.48
N GLY A 214 -11.82 13.99 7.77
CA GLY A 214 -12.55 12.87 8.38
C GLY A 214 -13.28 11.96 7.38
N MET A 215 -13.39 12.37 6.11
CA MET A 215 -13.82 11.44 5.05
C MET A 215 -12.76 10.39 4.81
N HIS A 216 -13.15 9.28 4.17
CA HIS A 216 -12.25 8.19 3.83
C HIS A 216 -12.15 8.06 2.32
N VAL A 217 -10.91 7.92 1.82
CA VAL A 217 -10.61 7.65 0.41
C VAL A 217 -9.94 6.28 0.29
N LEU A 218 -9.95 5.75 -0.92
CA LEU A 218 -9.34 4.47 -1.22
C LEU A 218 -7.90 4.66 -1.69
N VAL A 219 -6.94 4.17 -0.90
CA VAL A 219 -5.53 4.09 -1.27
C VAL A 219 -5.30 2.75 -1.96
N VAL A 220 -4.63 2.78 -3.11
CA VAL A 220 -4.37 1.59 -3.93
C VAL A 220 -2.89 1.54 -4.30
N ASP A 221 -2.33 0.33 -4.31
CA ASP A 221 -0.96 0.08 -4.75
C ASP A 221 -0.88 -0.43 -6.20
N ALA A 222 0.34 -0.51 -6.75
CA ALA A 222 0.60 -0.99 -8.11
C ALA A 222 0.15 -2.45 -8.36
N HIS A 223 -0.13 -3.23 -7.32
CA HIS A 223 -0.60 -4.61 -7.38
C HIS A 223 -2.11 -4.75 -7.17
N GLY A 224 -2.82 -3.63 -6.97
CA GLY A 224 -4.25 -3.60 -6.74
C GLY A 224 -4.65 -3.89 -5.29
N PHE A 225 -3.70 -3.94 -4.34
CA PHE A 225 -4.06 -3.93 -2.93
C PHE A 225 -4.66 -2.59 -2.58
N GLN A 226 -5.74 -2.61 -1.81
CA GLN A 226 -6.51 -1.43 -1.48
C GLN A 226 -6.77 -1.35 0.02
N ARG A 227 -6.74 -0.14 0.56
CA ARG A 227 -7.07 0.16 1.95
C ARG A 227 -7.78 1.49 2.07
N SER A 228 -8.58 1.64 3.13
CA SER A 228 -9.22 2.91 3.46
C SER A 228 -8.25 3.80 4.22
N ALA A 229 -8.19 5.09 3.87
CA ALA A 229 -7.41 6.08 4.60
C ALA A 229 -8.23 7.35 4.86
N ALA A 230 -8.14 7.87 6.09
CA ALA A 230 -8.80 9.10 6.46
C ALA A 230 -8.12 10.32 5.83
N VAL A 231 -8.92 11.26 5.34
CA VAL A 231 -8.48 12.56 4.83
C VAL A 231 -8.23 13.48 6.02
N GLY A 232 -7.00 13.99 6.14
CA GLY A 232 -6.61 14.97 7.14
C GLY A 232 -6.87 16.40 6.68
N ARG A 233 -6.42 16.75 5.47
CA ARG A 233 -6.59 18.10 4.91
C ARG A 233 -6.78 18.05 3.40
N VAL A 234 -7.70 18.88 2.91
CA VAL A 234 -7.91 19.12 1.48
C VAL A 234 -7.47 20.54 1.17
N LYS A 235 -6.52 20.70 0.25
CA LYS A 235 -5.96 22.00 -0.13
C LYS A 235 -6.27 22.28 -1.60
N ILE A 236 -7.04 23.34 -1.85
CA ILE A 236 -7.34 23.83 -3.20
C ILE A 236 -6.39 24.98 -3.53
N GLU A 237 -5.69 24.89 -4.65
CA GLU A 237 -4.81 25.96 -5.12
C GLU A 237 -4.76 26.01 -6.65
N THR A 238 -4.50 27.21 -7.17
CA THR A 238 -4.47 27.48 -8.61
C THR A 238 -3.06 27.22 -9.17
N ARG A 239 -2.94 26.30 -10.14
CA ARG A 239 -1.66 25.87 -10.72
C ARG A 239 -1.76 25.58 -12.22
N PRO A 240 -0.64 25.58 -12.96
CA PRO A 240 -0.61 25.06 -14.33
C PRO A 240 -1.00 23.59 -14.37
N LEU A 241 -1.88 23.23 -15.31
CA LEU A 241 -2.43 21.90 -15.53
C LEU A 241 -1.95 21.31 -16.84
N ILE A 242 -1.81 19.98 -16.83
CA ILE A 242 -1.51 19.14 -17.98
C ILE A 242 -2.64 18.11 -18.14
N LEU A 243 -3.15 17.97 -19.35
CA LEU A 243 -4.08 16.93 -19.76
C LEU A 243 -3.29 15.67 -20.08
N VAL A 244 -3.76 14.54 -19.55
CA VAL A 244 -3.27 13.20 -19.88
C VAL A 244 -4.46 12.39 -20.39
N GLU A 245 -4.35 11.88 -21.60
CA GLU A 245 -5.33 10.96 -22.20
C GLU A 245 -4.66 9.61 -22.46
N ALA A 246 -5.32 8.53 -22.06
CA ALA A 246 -4.84 7.18 -22.22
C ALA A 246 -5.95 6.27 -22.76
N SER A 247 -5.58 5.34 -23.64
CA SER A 247 -6.46 4.26 -24.08
C SER A 247 -6.03 2.96 -23.40
N LEU A 248 -6.96 2.04 -23.16
CA LEU A 248 -6.57 0.72 -22.66
C LEU A 248 -5.70 -0.01 -23.69
N GLU A 249 -4.70 -0.74 -23.21
CA GLU A 249 -3.80 -1.55 -24.05
C GLU A 249 -4.57 -2.63 -24.83
N ASN A 250 -5.63 -3.17 -24.24
CA ASN A 250 -6.45 -4.24 -24.82
C ASN A 250 -7.74 -3.74 -25.50
N ASP A 251 -8.08 -2.46 -25.36
CA ASP A 251 -9.28 -1.86 -25.98
C ASP A 251 -9.04 -0.37 -26.23
N THR A 252 -8.68 -0.03 -27.47
CA THR A 252 -8.37 1.34 -27.86
C THR A 252 -9.60 2.24 -27.98
N SER A 253 -10.81 1.67 -27.97
CA SER A 253 -12.06 2.45 -28.00
C SER A 253 -12.38 3.10 -26.66
N LEU A 254 -11.90 2.51 -25.57
CA LEU A 254 -12.05 3.02 -24.22
C LEU A 254 -10.91 3.99 -23.89
N THR A 255 -11.25 5.27 -23.90
CA THR A 255 -10.36 6.38 -23.56
C THR A 255 -10.70 6.96 -22.19
N CYS A 256 -9.66 7.12 -21.38
CA CYS A 256 -9.70 7.77 -20.08
C CYS A 256 -8.90 9.07 -20.15
N SER A 257 -9.33 10.08 -19.44
CA SER A 257 -8.62 11.34 -19.33
C SER A 257 -8.55 11.83 -17.89
N LEU A 258 -7.48 12.55 -17.58
CA LEU A 258 -7.26 13.20 -16.31
C LEU A 258 -6.44 14.47 -16.54
N LEU A 259 -6.79 15.55 -15.85
CA LEU A 259 -5.89 16.69 -15.71
C LEU A 259 -5.10 16.57 -14.41
N LEU A 260 -3.83 16.96 -14.45
CA LEU A 260 -2.93 16.95 -13.31
C LEU A 260 -2.16 18.27 -13.24
N GLN A 261 -1.59 18.58 -12.08
CA GLN A 261 -0.66 19.70 -11.98
C GLN A 261 0.61 19.38 -12.78
N ASN A 262 1.07 20.32 -13.60
CA ASN A 262 2.33 20.21 -14.31
C ASN A 262 3.52 20.44 -13.35
N ALA A 263 3.96 19.39 -12.64
CA ALA A 263 5.09 19.42 -11.72
C ALA A 263 5.76 18.05 -11.58
N GLU A 264 7.07 18.05 -11.28
CA GLU A 264 7.89 16.83 -11.10
C GLU A 264 7.41 15.93 -9.95
N THR A 265 6.74 16.50 -8.96
CA THR A 265 6.22 15.80 -7.78
C THR A 265 4.92 15.06 -8.06
N VAL A 266 4.31 15.23 -9.23
CA VAL A 266 3.09 14.52 -9.64
C VAL A 266 3.48 13.39 -10.57
N ASN A 267 3.21 12.17 -10.12
CA ASN A 267 3.65 10.96 -10.79
C ASN A 267 2.45 10.05 -11.04
N LEU A 268 2.47 9.35 -12.18
CA LEU A 268 1.55 8.24 -12.47
C LEU A 268 2.28 6.93 -12.26
N ILE A 269 1.58 5.95 -11.69
CA ILE A 269 2.15 4.62 -11.44
C ILE A 269 2.12 3.80 -12.73
N CYS A 270 3.25 3.20 -13.08
CA CYS A 270 3.39 2.30 -14.21
C CYS A 270 3.16 0.85 -13.79
N PRO A 271 2.77 -0.03 -14.73
CA PRO A 271 2.72 -1.46 -14.47
C PRO A 271 4.10 -1.96 -13.99
N PRO A 272 4.17 -2.79 -12.94
CA PRO A 272 5.44 -3.29 -12.43
C PRO A 272 6.20 -4.09 -13.52
N PRO A 273 7.52 -3.91 -13.66
CA PRO A 273 8.31 -4.64 -14.65
C PRO A 273 8.53 -6.10 -14.22
N GLY A 274 7.69 -7.00 -14.74
CA GLY A 274 7.81 -8.44 -14.49
C GLY A 274 7.63 -8.85 -13.02
N MET A 275 7.69 -10.16 -12.75
CA MET A 275 7.38 -10.75 -11.44
C MET A 275 8.47 -10.55 -10.37
N ASP A 276 9.69 -10.13 -10.74
CA ASP A 276 10.88 -10.18 -9.87
C ASP A 276 11.44 -8.82 -9.46
N THR A 277 10.74 -7.72 -9.73
CA THR A 277 11.18 -6.39 -9.29
C THR A 277 10.14 -5.73 -8.40
N ASN A 278 10.49 -5.52 -7.12
CA ASN A 278 9.71 -4.71 -6.16
C ASN A 278 9.82 -3.21 -6.42
N ILE A 279 10.20 -2.82 -7.65
CA ILE A 279 10.40 -1.42 -8.01
C ILE A 279 9.12 -0.98 -8.74
N SER A 280 8.22 -0.33 -8.01
CA SER A 280 7.14 0.43 -8.61
C SER A 280 7.77 1.54 -9.47
N VAL A 281 7.66 1.41 -10.79
CA VAL A 281 8.09 2.45 -11.71
C VAL A 281 7.00 3.51 -11.72
N THR A 282 7.36 4.76 -11.49
CA THR A 282 6.46 5.90 -11.64
C THR A 282 7.05 6.84 -12.69
N ILE A 283 6.18 7.52 -13.43
CA ILE A 283 6.59 8.53 -14.41
C ILE A 283 6.06 9.89 -13.96
N PRO A 284 6.94 10.90 -13.75
CA PRO A 284 6.51 12.26 -13.52
C PRO A 284 5.72 12.78 -14.73
N VAL A 285 4.63 13.49 -14.48
CA VAL A 285 3.80 14.04 -15.57
C VAL A 285 4.55 15.00 -16.48
N THR A 286 5.62 15.63 -15.99
CA THR A 286 6.52 16.50 -16.76
C THR A 286 7.34 15.75 -17.82
N SER A 287 7.53 14.45 -17.62
CA SER A 287 8.33 13.57 -18.49
C SER A 287 7.46 12.60 -19.30
N LEU A 288 6.14 12.63 -19.09
CA LEU A 288 5.17 11.74 -19.71
C LEU A 288 5.01 12.06 -21.20
N LYS A 289 4.99 11.02 -22.03
CA LYS A 289 4.84 11.11 -23.49
C LYS A 289 3.90 10.05 -24.03
N ALA A 290 3.44 10.26 -25.26
CA ALA A 290 2.67 9.25 -25.97
C ALA A 290 3.45 7.93 -26.07
N GLY A 291 2.77 6.82 -25.82
CA GLY A 291 3.35 5.47 -25.77
C GLY A 291 3.76 5.00 -24.38
N ASP A 292 3.84 5.88 -23.37
CA ASP A 292 4.11 5.46 -21.99
C ASP A 292 2.94 4.63 -21.42
N ARG A 293 3.26 3.72 -20.50
CA ARG A 293 2.28 2.81 -19.87
C ARG A 293 2.00 3.21 -18.43
N VAL A 294 0.73 3.33 -18.07
CA VAL A 294 0.27 3.72 -16.73
C VAL A 294 -0.84 2.80 -16.23
N LEU A 295 -1.04 2.73 -14.92
CA LEU A 295 -2.11 1.94 -14.32
C LEU A 295 -3.41 2.74 -14.19
N LEU A 296 -4.49 2.08 -14.59
CA LEU A 296 -5.87 2.59 -14.56
C LEU A 296 -6.77 1.61 -13.79
N SER A 297 -7.82 2.13 -13.17
CA SER A 297 -8.97 1.36 -12.71
C SER A 297 -10.18 1.76 -13.54
N LEU A 298 -10.94 0.76 -13.98
CA LEU A 298 -12.21 0.95 -14.67
C LEU A 298 -13.34 0.68 -13.69
N GLN A 299 -14.33 1.56 -13.67
CA GLN A 299 -15.59 1.27 -13.00
C GLN A 299 -16.61 0.88 -14.04
N ASP A 300 -17.25 -0.27 -13.86
CA ASP A 300 -18.31 -0.73 -14.74
C ASP A 300 -19.40 0.33 -14.84
N SER A 301 -19.59 0.85 -16.05
CA SER A 301 -20.73 1.69 -16.37
C SER A 301 -21.98 0.81 -16.38
N ALA A 302 -22.94 1.14 -15.52
CA ALA A 302 -24.27 0.53 -15.33
C ALA A 302 -24.34 -0.65 -14.36
N ARG A 303 -24.76 -0.34 -13.13
CA ARG A 303 -25.51 -1.28 -12.29
C ARG A 303 -26.89 -1.51 -12.94
N HIS A 304 -26.93 -2.39 -13.92
CA HIS A 304 -28.16 -3.05 -14.37
C HIS A 304 -27.86 -4.54 -14.58
N THR A 305 -28.21 -5.32 -13.56
CA THR A 305 -28.65 -6.73 -13.56
C THR A 305 -28.04 -7.74 -14.55
N ASP A 306 -27.50 -8.79 -13.92
CA ASP A 306 -27.45 -10.21 -14.32
C ASP A 306 -26.27 -10.78 -15.11
N ALA A 307 -25.49 -11.61 -14.38
CA ALA A 307 -24.77 -12.83 -14.77
C ALA A 307 -23.65 -12.69 -15.83
N TYR A 308 -22.40 -13.08 -15.61
CA TYR A 308 -21.89 -14.33 -15.05
C TYR A 308 -20.54 -14.10 -14.35
N ARG A 309 -20.41 -14.65 -13.14
CA ARG A 309 -19.13 -14.83 -12.44
C ARG A 309 -18.24 -15.78 -13.22
N HIS A 310 -17.17 -15.26 -13.82
CA HIS A 310 -15.98 -16.05 -14.14
C HIS A 310 -14.92 -15.78 -13.08
N ILE A 311 -14.92 -16.62 -12.06
CA ILE A 311 -13.89 -16.65 -11.03
C ILE A 311 -12.68 -17.34 -11.64
N ASN A 312 -11.72 -16.53 -12.11
CA ASN A 312 -10.38 -17.02 -12.45
C ASN A 312 -9.48 -16.81 -11.24
N PHE A 313 -9.26 -17.88 -10.47
CA PHE A 313 -8.25 -17.92 -9.42
C PHE A 313 -6.85 -17.80 -10.05
N ALA A 314 -6.26 -16.61 -10.01
CA ALA A 314 -4.83 -16.43 -10.22
C ALA A 314 -4.14 -16.42 -8.85
N ALA A 315 -3.41 -17.49 -8.57
CA ALA A 315 -2.64 -17.68 -7.34
C ALA A 315 -1.70 -16.49 -7.13
N THR A 316 -2.00 -15.70 -6.09
CA THR A 316 -1.19 -14.57 -5.67
C THR A 316 -0.13 -15.06 -4.69
N THR A 317 1.14 -14.81 -5.03
CA THR A 317 2.29 -15.03 -4.15
C THR A 317 2.26 -14.02 -3.01
N PHE A 318 1.90 -14.46 -1.82
CA PHE A 318 2.14 -13.71 -0.60
C PHE A 318 3.62 -13.85 -0.22
N HIS A 319 4.32 -12.73 -0.03
CA HIS A 319 5.62 -12.74 0.66
C HIS A 319 5.39 -12.91 2.16
N VAL A 320 5.05 -14.14 2.54
CA VAL A 320 5.22 -14.58 3.93
C VAL A 320 6.72 -14.84 4.10
N ARG A 321 7.42 -13.95 4.80
CA ARG A 321 8.77 -14.25 5.30
C ARG A 321 8.60 -15.28 6.42
N TYR A 322 8.76 -16.55 6.08
CA TYR A 322 8.88 -17.60 7.09
C TYR A 322 10.22 -17.41 7.82
N MET A 323 10.16 -17.22 9.13
CA MET A 323 11.26 -17.50 10.03
C MET A 323 11.09 -18.96 10.46
N TYR A 324 11.91 -19.87 9.93
CA TYR A 324 12.15 -21.14 10.61
C TYR A 324 13.33 -20.90 11.55
N VAL A 325 13.14 -21.21 12.83
CA VAL A 325 14.22 -21.46 13.79
C VAL A 325 14.51 -22.96 13.75
#